data_AF-A0A6J2TKQ0-F1
#
_entry.id   AF-A0A6J2TKQ0-F1
#
_cell.length_a   1.000
_cell.length_b   1.000
_cell.length_c   1.000
_cell.angle_alpha   90.00
_cell.angle_beta   90.00
_cell.angle_gamma   90.00
#
_symmetry.space_group_name_H-M   'P 1'
#
loop_
_entity.id
_entity.type
_entity.pdbx_description
1 polymer ?
#
loop_
_entity_poly.entity_id
_entity_poly.type
_entity_poly.pdbx_seq_one_letter_code
_entity_poly.pdbx_strand_id
1 'polypeptide(L)'
;MQREDKHFEMTLDAVLTRLNDLKLAVHAMIQKLEMEYETINWPTFLDNFALISSHLTGLTKILAKEQCPPLRNRTVLPLLVSMDRDETLVNITEGRVPVFSHDIVPDYLRTRPDPITEQKMQQNEQKAANLTNDAAMKQVTQYNKVVSHVLDMVTKAREEWEIESSARIQQTSSISDTHLLVAALGMGKGLKMTMPMGGMPPMAGPGQMMVPPSIRAPSPMGGPGLSPGNVQQLGKAPSAVKTNIKSANQVHPFSR
;
A
#
# COMPACT_ATOMS: atom_id res chain seq x y z
N MET A 1 -21.07 27.82 -32.13
CA MET A 1 -21.42 28.90 -31.19
C MET A 1 -22.07 28.39 -29.89
N GLN A 2 -23.39 28.29 -29.73
CA GLN A 2 -23.99 27.96 -28.40
C GLN A 2 -23.47 26.68 -27.72
N ARG A 3 -23.13 25.63 -28.49
CA ARG A 3 -22.59 24.38 -27.91
C ARG A 3 -21.12 24.52 -27.48
N GLU A 4 -20.34 25.31 -28.21
CA GLU A 4 -18.93 25.58 -27.91
C GLU A 4 -18.81 26.53 -26.72
N ASP A 5 -19.68 27.54 -26.63
CA ASP A 5 -19.73 28.47 -25.50
C ASP A 5 -20.10 27.73 -24.21
N LYS A 6 -21.10 26.85 -24.24
CA LYS A 6 -21.42 25.99 -23.10
C LYS A 6 -20.29 25.05 -22.71
N HIS A 7 -19.58 24.48 -23.68
CA HIS A 7 -18.43 23.62 -23.40
C HIS A 7 -17.27 24.40 -22.77
N PHE A 8 -17.07 25.64 -23.22
CA PHE A 8 -16.09 26.56 -22.68
C PHE A 8 -16.41 26.94 -21.23
N GLU A 9 -17.66 27.33 -20.94
CA GLU A 9 -18.12 27.63 -19.58
C GLU A 9 -17.91 26.44 -18.63
N MET A 10 -18.32 25.22 -19.05
CA MET A 10 -18.09 24.01 -18.25
C MET A 10 -16.61 23.73 -18.00
N THR A 11 -15.75 24.03 -18.97
CA THR A 11 -14.29 23.85 -18.84
C THR A 11 -13.71 24.88 -17.87
N LEU A 12 -14.15 26.13 -17.94
CA LEU A 12 -13.77 27.18 -17.00
C LEU A 12 -14.20 26.84 -15.58
N ASP A 13 -15.44 26.40 -15.37
CA ASP A 13 -15.93 26.01 -14.04
C ASP A 13 -15.13 24.83 -13.46
N ALA A 14 -14.78 23.85 -14.31
CA ALA A 14 -13.93 22.75 -13.89
C ALA A 14 -12.52 23.21 -13.48
N VAL A 15 -11.93 24.14 -14.24
CA VAL A 15 -10.62 24.74 -13.92
C VAL A 15 -10.69 25.55 -12.64
N LEU A 16 -11.70 26.40 -12.48
CA LEU A 16 -11.93 27.21 -11.27
C LEU A 16 -12.10 26.35 -10.02
N THR A 17 -12.86 25.25 -10.13
CA THR A 17 -13.03 24.30 -9.03
C THR A 17 -11.69 23.69 -8.62
N ARG A 18 -10.86 23.26 -9.58
CA ARG A 18 -9.53 22.70 -9.29
C ARG A 18 -8.54 23.72 -8.72
N LEU A 19 -8.60 24.97 -9.18
CA LEU A 19 -7.80 26.05 -8.61
C LEU A 19 -8.21 26.35 -7.16
N ASN A 20 -9.51 26.30 -6.84
CA ASN A 20 -9.98 26.46 -5.47
C ASN A 20 -9.53 25.30 -4.57
N ASP A 21 -9.60 24.05 -5.03
CA ASP A 21 -9.06 22.89 -4.29
C ASP A 21 -7.55 23.07 -4.00
N LEU A 22 -6.78 23.48 -5.01
CA LEU A 22 -5.34 23.73 -4.89
C LEU A 22 -5.05 24.86 -3.90
N LYS A 23 -5.81 25.96 -3.99
CA LYS A 23 -5.70 27.10 -3.07
C LYS A 23 -5.92 26.68 -1.62
N LEU A 24 -6.96 25.89 -1.36
CA LEU A 24 -7.28 25.37 -0.03
C LEU A 24 -6.18 24.41 0.47
N ALA A 25 -5.66 23.55 -0.40
CA ALA A 25 -4.55 22.66 -0.07
C ALA A 25 -3.28 23.41 0.32
N VAL A 26 -2.91 24.43 -0.45
CA VAL A 26 -1.75 25.30 -0.16
C VAL A 26 -1.98 26.05 1.15
N HIS A 27 -3.17 26.63 1.36
CA HIS A 27 -3.49 27.32 2.61
C HIS A 27 -3.39 26.40 3.82
N ALA A 28 -3.93 25.18 3.74
CA ALA A 28 -3.84 24.19 4.81
C ALA A 28 -2.39 23.78 5.11
N MET A 29 -1.54 23.67 4.08
CA MET A 29 -0.12 23.39 4.26
C MET A 29 0.61 24.54 4.95
N ILE A 30 0.36 25.78 4.53
CA ILE A 30 0.94 26.98 5.15
C ILE A 30 0.51 27.05 6.62
N GLN A 31 -0.78 26.88 6.91
CA GLN A 31 -1.30 26.91 8.27
C GLN A 31 -0.63 25.85 9.17
N LYS A 32 -0.45 24.62 8.67
CA LYS A 32 0.30 23.58 9.40
C LYS A 32 1.76 23.95 9.62
N LEU A 33 2.41 24.55 8.62
CA LEU A 33 3.78 25.01 8.75
C LEU A 33 3.92 26.19 9.71
N GLU A 34 2.92 27.04 9.86
CA GLU A 34 2.99 28.19 10.77
C GLU A 34 2.63 27.80 12.21
N MET A 35 1.63 26.92 12.38
CA MET A 35 1.10 26.56 13.70
C MET A 35 1.77 25.33 14.33
N GLU A 36 2.24 24.38 13.51
CA GLU A 36 2.69 23.05 13.95
C GLU A 36 4.12 22.73 13.52
N TYR A 37 4.97 23.73 13.24
CA TYR A 37 6.34 23.48 12.73
C TYR A 37 7.21 22.64 13.66
N GLU A 38 6.99 22.69 14.98
CA GLU A 38 7.75 21.90 15.96
C GLU A 38 7.23 20.46 16.09
N THR A 39 5.96 20.24 15.73
CA THR A 39 5.25 18.96 15.95
C THR A 39 4.97 18.20 14.68
N ILE A 40 5.22 18.79 13.50
CA ILE A 40 4.92 18.17 12.21
C ILE A 40 5.88 17.00 11.93
N ASN A 41 5.29 15.84 11.68
CA ASN A 41 6.05 14.66 11.29
C ASN A 41 6.27 14.66 9.76
N TRP A 42 7.45 14.19 9.35
CA TRP A 42 7.82 14.13 7.93
C TRP A 42 6.81 13.38 7.03
N PRO A 43 6.22 12.23 7.44
CA PRO A 43 5.19 11.56 6.63
C PRO A 43 3.96 12.44 6.40
N THR A 44 3.48 13.12 7.45
CA THR A 44 2.35 14.04 7.35
C THR A 44 2.68 15.21 6.42
N PHE A 45 3.88 15.77 6.49
CA PHE A 45 4.32 16.80 5.55
C PHE A 45 4.30 16.30 4.10
N LEU A 46 4.85 15.10 3.85
CA LEU A 46 4.86 14.49 2.52
C LEU A 46 3.45 14.21 2.00
N ASP A 47 2.53 13.78 2.84
CA ASP A 47 1.13 13.54 2.44
C ASP A 47 0.45 14.84 1.98
N ASN A 48 0.66 15.96 2.70
CA ASN A 48 0.12 17.27 2.26
C ASN A 48 0.78 17.72 0.94
N PHE A 49 2.07 17.48 0.76
CA PHE A 49 2.78 17.79 -0.48
C PHE A 49 2.30 16.91 -1.66
N ALA A 50 2.03 15.63 -1.41
CA ALA A 50 1.48 14.70 -2.39
C ALA A 50 0.07 15.13 -2.81
N LEU A 51 -0.74 15.64 -1.88
CA LEU A 51 -2.06 16.18 -2.16
C LEU A 51 -2.00 17.41 -3.08
N ILE A 52 -1.11 18.37 -2.79
CA ILE A 52 -0.88 19.53 -3.68
C ILE A 52 -0.42 19.07 -5.07
N SER A 53 0.52 18.12 -5.13
CA SER A 53 1.02 17.56 -6.38
C SER A 53 -0.09 16.86 -7.19
N SER A 54 -1.01 16.18 -6.51
CA SER A 54 -2.20 15.56 -7.12
C SER A 54 -3.15 16.60 -7.73
N HIS A 55 -3.44 17.69 -7.01
CA HIS A 55 -4.26 18.79 -7.54
C HIS A 55 -3.61 19.44 -8.76
N LEU A 56 -2.28 19.70 -8.71
CA LEU A 56 -1.54 20.26 -9.83
C LEU A 56 -1.56 19.33 -11.05
N THR A 57 -1.34 18.02 -10.85
CA THR A 57 -1.41 17.01 -11.91
C THR A 57 -2.81 16.94 -12.52
N GLY A 58 -3.85 17.02 -11.69
CA GLY A 58 -5.24 17.07 -12.13
C GLY A 58 -5.52 18.29 -13.00
N LEU A 59 -5.05 19.47 -12.59
CA LEU A 59 -5.16 20.71 -13.36
C LEU A 59 -4.41 20.60 -14.70
N THR A 60 -3.17 20.11 -14.69
CA THR A 60 -2.40 19.88 -15.93
C THR A 60 -3.13 18.92 -16.86
N LYS A 61 -3.75 17.85 -16.38
CA LYS A 61 -4.53 16.93 -17.22
C LYS A 61 -5.74 17.59 -17.86
N ILE A 62 -6.45 18.47 -17.15
CA ILE A 62 -7.59 19.21 -17.71
C ILE A 62 -7.11 20.16 -18.81
N LEU A 63 -6.02 20.90 -18.55
CA LEU A 63 -5.45 21.87 -19.49
C LEU A 63 -4.76 21.22 -20.70
N ALA A 64 -4.14 20.05 -20.51
CA ALA A 64 -3.44 19.31 -21.55
C ALA A 64 -4.38 18.49 -22.45
N LYS A 65 -5.62 18.25 -22.01
CA LYS A 65 -6.62 17.58 -22.84
C LYS A 65 -6.91 18.48 -24.05
N GLU A 66 -6.98 17.90 -25.25
CA GLU A 66 -7.30 18.59 -26.52
C GLU A 66 -8.68 19.29 -26.57
N GLN A 67 -9.34 19.48 -25.42
CA GLN A 67 -10.60 20.21 -25.22
C GLN A 67 -10.39 21.71 -24.93
N CYS A 68 -9.15 22.21 -24.90
CA CYS A 68 -8.85 23.63 -24.74
C CYS A 68 -8.52 24.47 -26.01
N PRO A 69 -8.90 24.13 -27.27
CA PRO A 69 -8.79 25.07 -28.39
C PRO A 69 -9.49 26.43 -28.14
N PRO A 70 -10.67 26.49 -27.50
CA PRO A 70 -11.31 27.77 -27.22
C PRO A 70 -10.52 28.67 -26.26
N LEU A 71 -9.82 28.11 -25.27
CA LEU A 71 -8.96 28.89 -24.36
C LEU A 71 -7.71 29.42 -25.08
N ARG A 72 -7.16 28.65 -26.02
CA ARG A 72 -6.00 29.07 -26.82
C ARG A 72 -6.36 30.12 -27.87
N ASN A 73 -7.57 30.05 -28.40
CA ASN A 73 -8.04 30.93 -29.48
C ASN A 73 -8.74 32.20 -28.98
N ARG A 74 -8.99 32.33 -27.67
CA ARG A 74 -9.57 33.52 -27.04
C ARG A 74 -8.50 34.27 -26.26
N THR A 75 -8.59 35.59 -26.27
CA THR A 75 -7.73 36.48 -25.48
C THR A 75 -8.58 37.19 -24.43
N VAL A 76 -8.02 37.36 -23.25
CA VAL A 76 -8.60 38.18 -22.19
C VAL A 76 -8.12 39.61 -22.38
N LEU A 77 -9.06 40.54 -22.49
CA LEU A 77 -8.81 41.98 -22.59
C LEU A 77 -9.68 42.69 -21.53
N PRO A 78 -9.11 43.62 -20.73
CA PRO A 78 -9.90 44.53 -19.92
C PRO A 78 -10.82 45.37 -20.82
N LEU A 79 -12.14 45.30 -20.59
CA LEU A 79 -13.10 46.16 -21.29
C LEU A 79 -13.22 47.53 -20.61
N LEU A 80 -13.07 47.56 -19.29
CA LEU A 80 -13.15 48.75 -18.46
C LEU A 80 -12.14 48.61 -17.32
N VAL A 81 -11.46 49.72 -17.04
CA VAL A 81 -10.54 49.86 -15.92
C VAL A 81 -11.08 51.02 -15.09
N SER A 82 -11.34 50.78 -13.81
CA SER A 82 -11.89 51.79 -12.91
C SER A 82 -11.09 51.85 -11.63
N MET A 83 -11.03 53.04 -11.05
CA MET A 83 -10.49 53.29 -9.70
C MET A 83 -11.56 53.06 -8.62
N ASP A 84 -12.81 52.88 -9.02
CA ASP A 84 -13.92 52.65 -8.11
C ASP A 84 -13.86 51.24 -7.54
N ARG A 85 -14.24 51.14 -6.26
CA ARG A 85 -14.35 49.86 -5.57
C ARG A 85 -15.50 49.05 -6.17
N ASP A 86 -15.18 47.82 -6.58
CA ASP A 86 -16.17 46.86 -7.08
C ASP A 86 -16.41 45.78 -6.02
N GLU A 87 -17.56 45.85 -5.34
CA GLU A 87 -17.94 44.86 -4.31
C GLU A 87 -18.09 43.44 -4.88
N THR A 88 -18.44 43.29 -6.16
CA THR A 88 -18.52 41.97 -6.80
C THR A 88 -17.13 41.38 -6.92
N LEU A 89 -16.16 42.18 -7.38
CA LEU A 89 -14.77 41.78 -7.51
C LEU A 89 -14.14 41.46 -6.14
N VAL A 90 -14.42 42.28 -5.13
CA VAL A 90 -14.03 42.04 -3.74
C VAL A 90 -14.54 40.68 -3.27
N ASN A 91 -15.82 40.38 -3.49
CA ASN A 91 -16.43 39.13 -3.02
C ASN A 91 -15.83 37.91 -3.72
N ILE A 92 -15.70 37.92 -5.05
CA ILE A 92 -15.16 36.76 -5.80
C ILE A 92 -13.67 36.55 -5.57
N THR A 93 -12.91 37.60 -5.23
CA THR A 93 -11.47 37.51 -4.96
C THR A 93 -11.14 37.35 -3.48
N GLU A 94 -12.14 37.15 -2.62
CA GLU A 94 -11.97 37.04 -1.16
C GLU A 94 -11.23 38.26 -0.58
N GLY A 95 -11.52 39.45 -1.10
CA GLY A 95 -10.95 40.72 -0.66
C GLY A 95 -9.57 41.06 -1.24
N ARG A 96 -9.01 40.24 -2.13
CA ARG A 96 -7.65 40.46 -2.68
C ARG A 96 -7.60 41.59 -3.71
N VAL A 97 -8.67 41.75 -4.49
CA VAL A 97 -8.74 42.75 -5.57
C VAL A 97 -9.93 43.68 -5.31
N PRO A 98 -9.72 44.83 -4.66
CA PRO A 98 -10.81 45.75 -4.37
C PRO A 98 -11.19 46.65 -5.56
N VAL A 99 -10.25 46.87 -6.47
CA VAL A 99 -10.33 47.82 -7.59
C VAL A 99 -9.57 47.21 -8.76
N PHE A 100 -10.07 47.34 -9.98
CA PHE A 100 -9.36 46.90 -11.20
C PHE A 100 -8.80 48.11 -11.95
N SER A 101 -7.68 48.64 -11.47
CA SER A 101 -7.02 49.87 -11.95
C SER A 101 -5.86 49.60 -12.94
N HIS A 102 -5.40 50.66 -13.61
CA HIS A 102 -4.30 50.59 -14.59
C HIS A 102 -2.98 50.07 -13.99
N ASP A 103 -2.81 50.21 -12.68
CA ASP A 103 -1.59 49.82 -11.99
C ASP A 103 -1.54 48.31 -11.72
N ILE A 104 -2.70 47.68 -11.49
CA ILE A 104 -2.76 46.25 -11.12
C ILE A 104 -3.05 45.33 -12.31
N VAL A 105 -3.72 45.84 -13.35
CA VAL A 105 -4.08 45.06 -14.54
C VAL A 105 -2.88 44.35 -15.16
N PRO A 106 -1.68 44.97 -15.29
CA PRO A 106 -0.52 44.30 -15.85
C PRO A 106 -0.09 43.07 -15.05
N ASP A 107 -0.22 43.10 -13.73
CA ASP A 107 0.18 42.00 -12.85
C ASP A 107 -0.80 40.83 -12.92
N TYR A 108 -2.11 41.10 -12.90
CA TYR A 108 -3.14 40.05 -12.96
C TYR A 108 -3.30 39.43 -14.36
N LEU A 109 -2.99 40.17 -15.42
CA LEU A 109 -3.01 39.67 -16.80
C LEU A 109 -1.63 39.26 -17.32
N ARG A 110 -0.62 39.21 -16.45
CA ARG A 110 0.73 38.83 -16.83
C ARG A 110 0.78 37.40 -17.36
N THR A 111 1.22 37.24 -18.60
CA THR A 111 1.49 35.93 -19.24
C THR A 111 2.97 35.59 -19.27
N ARG A 112 3.86 36.54 -18.95
CA ARG A 112 5.30 36.32 -18.91
C ARG A 112 5.67 35.46 -17.69
N PRO A 113 6.37 34.32 -17.87
CA PRO A 113 6.85 33.49 -16.77
C PRO A 113 7.73 34.25 -15.78
N ASP A 114 7.94 33.66 -14.60
CA ASP A 114 8.90 34.17 -13.64
C ASP A 114 10.33 34.12 -14.18
N PRO A 115 11.22 35.06 -13.80
CA PRO A 115 12.58 35.14 -14.33
C PRO A 115 13.37 33.82 -14.20
N ILE A 116 13.21 33.09 -13.10
CA ILE A 116 13.89 31.81 -12.86
C ILE A 116 13.39 30.74 -13.84
N THR A 117 12.08 30.72 -14.10
CA THR A 117 11.46 29.80 -15.06
C THR A 117 11.88 30.15 -16.49
N GLU A 118 11.91 31.43 -16.83
CA GLU A 118 12.37 31.94 -18.13
C GLU A 118 13.83 31.54 -18.38
N GLN A 119 14.71 31.70 -17.39
CA GLN A 119 16.11 31.30 -17.49
C GLN A 119 16.25 29.78 -17.72
N LYS A 120 15.47 28.96 -17.01
CA LYS A 120 15.46 27.50 -17.20
C LYS A 120 14.95 27.12 -18.60
N MET A 121 13.92 27.80 -19.10
CA MET A 121 13.41 27.59 -20.46
C MET A 121 14.49 27.93 -21.50
N GLN A 122 15.16 29.07 -21.38
CA GLN A 122 16.26 29.45 -22.28
C GLN A 122 17.42 28.45 -22.25
N GLN A 123 17.79 27.94 -21.07
CA GLN A 123 18.81 26.89 -20.97
C GLN A 123 18.38 25.61 -21.69
N ASN A 124 17.11 25.23 -21.59
CA ASN A 124 16.58 24.05 -22.27
C ASN A 124 16.47 24.26 -23.79
N GLU A 125 16.07 25.45 -24.24
CA GLU A 125 16.05 25.82 -25.66
C GLU A 125 17.45 25.82 -26.27
N GLN A 126 18.45 26.35 -25.56
CA GLN A 126 19.85 26.28 -26.01
C GLN A 126 20.35 24.84 -26.15
N LYS A 127 20.03 23.97 -25.19
CA LYS A 127 20.35 22.54 -25.27
C LYS A 127 19.63 21.87 -26.45
N ALA A 128 18.37 22.21 -26.69
CA ALA A 128 17.60 21.68 -27.80
C ALA A 128 18.14 22.15 -29.17
N ALA A 129 18.54 23.42 -29.29
CA ALA A 129 19.10 23.99 -30.52
C ALA A 129 20.43 23.34 -30.93
N ASN A 130 21.19 22.82 -29.97
CA ASN A 130 22.45 22.11 -30.21
C ASN A 130 22.23 20.66 -30.70
N LEU A 131 20.99 20.17 -30.74
CA LEU A 131 20.66 18.80 -31.16
C LEU A 131 20.01 18.82 -32.55
N THR A 132 20.46 17.95 -33.45
CA THR A 132 19.80 17.80 -34.76
C THR A 132 18.47 17.05 -34.60
N ASN A 133 17.45 17.41 -35.39
CA ASN A 133 16.12 16.79 -35.31
C ASN A 133 16.16 15.25 -35.51
N ASP A 134 17.02 14.76 -36.40
CA ASP A 134 17.18 13.30 -36.63
C ASP A 134 17.81 12.59 -35.42
N ALA A 135 18.83 13.19 -34.79
CA ALA A 135 19.43 12.64 -33.58
C ALA A 135 18.44 12.66 -32.40
N ALA A 136 17.65 13.73 -32.27
CA ALA A 136 16.61 13.86 -31.25
C ALA A 136 15.57 12.73 -31.36
N MET A 137 15.03 12.50 -32.57
CA MET A 137 14.01 11.47 -32.80
C MET A 137 14.53 10.05 -32.55
N LYS A 138 15.76 9.77 -32.96
CA LYS A 138 16.43 8.48 -32.67
C LYS A 138 16.61 8.27 -31.18
N GLN A 139 17.10 9.29 -30.46
CA GLN A 139 17.26 9.22 -29.01
C GLN A 139 15.91 9.01 -28.29
N VAL A 140 14.87 9.77 -28.65
CA VAL A 140 13.52 9.61 -28.06
C VAL A 140 12.99 8.20 -28.28
N THR A 141 13.11 7.65 -29.49
CA THR A 141 12.67 6.29 -29.80
C THR A 141 13.43 5.24 -28.98
N GLN A 142 14.75 5.40 -28.85
CA GLN A 142 15.59 4.52 -28.04
C GLN A 142 15.23 4.59 -26.56
N TYR A 143 15.06 5.79 -26.00
CA TYR A 143 14.69 5.98 -24.60
C TYR A 143 13.30 5.41 -24.32
N ASN A 144 12.32 5.65 -25.18
CA ASN A 144 10.99 5.05 -25.04
C ASN A 144 11.06 3.52 -25.03
N LYS A 145 11.87 2.91 -25.91
CA LYS A 145 12.06 1.45 -25.91
C LYS A 145 12.66 0.94 -24.59
N VAL A 146 13.64 1.64 -24.03
CA VAL A 146 14.27 1.26 -22.75
C VAL A 146 13.28 1.43 -21.59
N VAL A 147 12.57 2.56 -21.52
CA VAL A 147 11.58 2.83 -20.47
C VAL A 147 10.44 1.81 -20.52
N SER A 148 9.89 1.53 -21.71
CA SER A 148 8.87 0.49 -21.87
C SER A 148 9.38 -0.88 -21.45
N HIS A 149 10.61 -1.25 -21.84
CA HIS A 149 11.17 -2.54 -21.46
C HIS A 149 11.35 -2.68 -19.94
N VAL A 150 11.83 -1.62 -19.26
CA VAL A 150 11.95 -1.60 -17.80
C VAL A 150 10.58 -1.68 -17.15
N LEU A 151 9.58 -0.95 -17.67
CA LEU A 151 8.21 -1.01 -17.19
C LEU A 151 7.62 -2.42 -17.34
N ASP A 152 7.85 -3.09 -18.47
CA ASP A 152 7.38 -4.46 -18.72
C ASP A 152 8.02 -5.45 -17.74
N MET A 153 9.33 -5.33 -17.48
CA MET A 153 10.02 -6.17 -16.49
C MET A 153 9.43 -5.99 -15.09
N VAL A 154 9.22 -4.74 -14.66
CA VAL A 154 8.63 -4.44 -13.34
C VAL A 154 7.19 -4.94 -13.25
N THR A 155 6.40 -4.75 -14.31
CA THR A 155 5.00 -5.19 -14.37
C THR A 155 4.92 -6.71 -14.29
N LYS A 156 5.74 -7.42 -15.06
CA LYS A 156 5.83 -8.88 -15.04
C LYS A 156 6.25 -9.40 -13.67
N ALA A 157 7.28 -8.80 -13.05
CA ALA A 157 7.72 -9.20 -11.71
C ALA A 157 6.60 -8.99 -10.66
N ARG A 158 5.83 -7.91 -10.77
CA ARG A 158 4.64 -7.68 -9.93
C ARG A 158 3.58 -8.76 -10.13
N GLU A 159 3.26 -9.12 -11.37
CA GLU A 159 2.28 -10.18 -11.69
C GLU A 159 2.73 -11.54 -11.13
N GLU A 160 4.00 -11.90 -11.30
CA GLU A 160 4.58 -13.13 -10.75
C GLU A 160 4.47 -13.18 -9.21
N TRP A 161 4.74 -12.07 -8.52
CA TRP A 161 4.56 -11.97 -7.06
C TRP A 161 3.11 -12.08 -6.62
N GLU A 162 2.16 -11.48 -7.35
CA GLU A 162 0.73 -11.61 -7.04
C GLU A 162 0.23 -13.05 -7.22
N ILE A 163 0.70 -13.75 -8.27
CA ILE A 163 0.40 -15.17 -8.51
C ILE A 163 1.01 -16.04 -7.40
N GLU A 164 2.26 -15.82 -7.02
CA GLU A 164 2.92 -16.59 -5.95
C GLU A 164 2.23 -16.36 -4.59
N SER A 165 1.79 -15.13 -4.28
CA SER A 165 1.05 -14.84 -3.05
C SER A 165 -0.31 -15.55 -3.03
N SER A 166 -0.98 -15.66 -4.17
CA SER A 166 -2.27 -16.34 -4.33
C SER A 166 -2.13 -17.86 -4.22
N ALA A 167 -1.01 -18.42 -4.67
CA ALA A 167 -0.69 -19.85 -4.58
C ALA A 167 -0.28 -20.30 -3.15
N ARG A 168 0.04 -19.38 -2.24
CA ARG A 168 0.37 -19.66 -0.82
C ARG A 168 -0.84 -19.85 0.08
N ILE A 169 -2.06 -19.96 -0.45
CA ILE A 169 -3.16 -20.60 0.30
C ILE A 169 -2.93 -22.11 0.22
N GLN A 170 -1.87 -22.60 0.87
CA GLN A 170 -1.72 -24.03 1.09
C GLN A 170 -2.91 -24.49 1.93
N GLN A 171 -3.61 -25.52 1.47
CA GLN A 171 -4.67 -26.17 2.22
C GLN A 171 -4.09 -26.68 3.55
N THR A 172 -4.37 -25.96 4.64
CA THR A 172 -3.86 -26.25 5.99
C THR A 172 -4.61 -27.39 6.68
N SER A 173 -5.74 -27.82 6.12
CA SER A 173 -6.60 -28.85 6.67
C SER A 173 -7.05 -29.85 5.60
N SER A 174 -6.82 -31.14 5.86
CA SER A 174 -7.38 -32.22 5.06
C SER A 174 -8.60 -32.82 5.75
N ILE A 175 -9.72 -32.88 5.03
CA ILE A 175 -10.95 -33.53 5.49
C ILE A 175 -10.73 -35.04 5.69
N SER A 176 -9.90 -35.69 4.86
CA SER A 176 -9.58 -37.11 5.02
C SER A 176 -8.86 -37.39 6.35
N ASP A 177 -7.92 -36.53 6.70
CA ASP A 177 -7.12 -36.67 7.93
C ASP A 177 -7.96 -36.36 9.15
N THR A 178 -8.89 -35.41 9.02
CA THR A 178 -9.89 -35.11 10.04
C THR A 178 -10.78 -36.31 10.31
N HIS A 179 -11.31 -36.98 9.26
CA HIS A 179 -12.10 -38.19 9.43
C HIS A 179 -11.30 -39.36 10.02
N LEU A 180 -10.02 -39.49 9.66
CA LEU A 180 -9.15 -40.51 10.22
C LEU A 180 -8.92 -40.31 11.72
N LEU A 181 -8.67 -39.07 12.16
CA LEU A 181 -8.51 -38.72 13.57
C LEU A 181 -9.80 -38.95 14.35
N VAL A 182 -10.96 -38.57 13.80
CA VAL A 182 -12.27 -38.80 14.43
C VAL A 182 -12.56 -40.31 14.57
N ALA A 183 -12.24 -41.12 13.56
CA ALA A 183 -12.40 -42.57 13.62
C ALA A 183 -11.42 -43.23 14.62
N ALA A 184 -10.20 -42.72 14.74
CA ALA A 184 -9.24 -43.20 15.72
C ALA A 184 -9.68 -42.86 17.16
N LEU A 185 -10.19 -41.65 17.40
CA LEU A 185 -10.68 -41.21 18.72
C LEU A 185 -12.01 -41.88 19.11
N GLY A 186 -12.95 -41.97 18.17
CA GLY A 186 -14.29 -42.49 18.45
C GLY A 186 -14.40 -44.02 18.41
N MET A 187 -13.58 -44.69 17.59
CA MET A 187 -13.68 -46.13 17.33
C MET A 187 -12.37 -46.89 17.57
N GLY A 188 -11.29 -46.22 18.00
CA GLY A 188 -9.98 -46.86 18.21
C GLY A 188 -9.30 -47.34 16.93
N LYS A 189 -9.84 -47.00 15.76
CA LYS A 189 -9.42 -47.55 14.47
C LYS A 189 -8.01 -47.05 14.13
N GLY A 190 -7.02 -47.94 14.15
CA GLY A 190 -5.61 -47.64 13.84
C GLY A 190 -4.68 -47.51 15.07
N LEU A 191 -5.21 -47.60 16.29
CA LEU A 191 -4.40 -47.69 17.50
C LEU A 191 -4.10 -49.16 17.81
N LYS A 192 -2.81 -49.55 17.82
CA LYS A 192 -2.41 -50.90 18.27
C LYS A 192 -2.53 -50.94 19.79
N MET A 193 -3.47 -51.75 20.29
CA MET A 193 -3.60 -52.06 21.71
C MET A 193 -2.41 -52.93 22.14
N THR A 194 -1.38 -52.33 22.73
CA THR A 194 -0.32 -53.09 23.38
C THR A 194 -0.85 -53.60 24.72
N MET A 195 -1.50 -54.78 24.69
CA MET A 195 -1.72 -55.56 25.90
C MET A 195 -0.34 -56.03 26.41
N PRO A 196 0.04 -55.78 27.69
CA PRO A 196 1.23 -56.37 28.25
C PRO A 196 0.93 -57.84 28.54
N MET A 197 1.35 -58.73 27.64
CA MET A 197 1.39 -60.18 27.88
C MET A 197 2.48 -60.48 28.91
N GLY A 198 2.13 -60.37 30.19
CA GLY A 198 2.87 -60.96 31.30
C GLY A 198 2.78 -62.49 31.22
N GLY A 199 3.92 -63.15 31.45
CA GLY A 199 4.11 -64.58 31.23
C GLY A 199 3.14 -65.49 31.98
N MET A 200 2.79 -66.58 31.31
CA MET A 200 1.99 -67.68 31.85
C MET A 200 2.89 -68.92 31.94
N PRO A 201 3.11 -69.53 33.14
CA PRO A 201 3.63 -70.89 33.25
C PRO A 201 2.48 -71.92 33.42
N PRO A 202 2.74 -73.21 33.20
CA PRO A 202 1.71 -74.19 32.89
C PRO A 202 1.04 -74.83 34.12
N MET A 203 -0.27 -75.04 33.97
CA MET A 203 -1.19 -76.04 34.52
C MET A 203 -0.69 -77.03 35.60
N ALA A 204 -1.36 -77.05 36.77
CA ALA A 204 -1.51 -78.22 37.65
C ALA A 204 -2.70 -78.07 38.62
N GLY A 205 -3.61 -79.08 38.66
CA GLY A 205 -4.42 -79.44 39.84
C GLY A 205 -5.85 -78.86 39.97
N PRO A 206 -6.89 -79.70 40.15
CA PRO A 206 -8.25 -79.25 40.42
C PRO A 206 -8.53 -79.24 41.93
N GLY A 207 -9.06 -78.14 42.46
CA GLY A 207 -9.52 -78.13 43.86
C GLY A 207 -9.83 -76.76 44.43
N GLN A 208 -11.12 -76.52 44.64
CA GLN A 208 -11.69 -75.85 45.82
C GLN A 208 -11.35 -74.37 46.08
N MET A 209 -12.41 -73.57 45.89
CA MET A 209 -13.01 -72.69 46.89
C MET A 209 -12.33 -71.39 47.36
N MET A 210 -13.18 -70.37 47.31
CA MET A 210 -13.47 -69.36 48.35
C MET A 210 -12.75 -68.00 48.35
N VAL A 211 -13.58 -67.01 47.98
CA VAL A 211 -13.82 -65.67 48.55
C VAL A 211 -12.69 -64.63 48.78
N PRO A 212 -12.95 -63.35 48.44
CA PRO A 212 -12.11 -62.18 48.74
C PRO A 212 -12.44 -61.63 50.15
N PRO A 213 -11.71 -60.67 50.80
CA PRO A 213 -11.78 -59.25 50.44
C PRO A 213 -10.62 -58.29 50.90
N SER A 214 -10.34 -57.29 50.07
CA SER A 214 -10.33 -55.83 50.37
C SER A 214 -9.47 -55.16 51.47
N ILE A 215 -9.01 -53.94 51.10
CA ILE A 215 -8.73 -52.72 51.90
C ILE A 215 -7.34 -52.60 52.58
N ARG A 216 -6.49 -51.69 52.04
CA ARG A 216 -5.94 -50.50 52.76
C ARG A 216 -4.94 -49.70 51.89
N ALA A 217 -5.30 -48.46 51.57
CA ALA A 217 -4.37 -47.32 51.60
C ALA A 217 -4.36 -46.80 53.07
N PRO A 218 -3.32 -46.10 53.59
CA PRO A 218 -2.97 -44.74 53.14
C PRO A 218 -1.48 -44.28 53.29
N SER A 219 -1.04 -43.43 52.34
CA SER A 219 -0.25 -42.16 52.47
C SER A 219 0.98 -42.05 53.44
N PRO A 220 1.62 -40.86 53.60
CA PRO A 220 2.69 -40.32 52.75
C PRO A 220 3.97 -39.89 53.53
N MET A 221 5.15 -39.97 52.91
CA MET A 221 6.38 -39.21 53.28
C MET A 221 7.27 -39.18 52.03
N GLY A 222 7.89 -38.09 51.57
CA GLY A 222 8.35 -36.89 52.25
C GLY A 222 9.88 -36.93 52.35
N GLY A 223 10.62 -36.51 51.32
CA GLY A 223 12.06 -36.27 51.40
C GLY A 223 12.79 -36.12 50.05
N PRO A 224 13.87 -35.31 49.94
CA PRO A 224 14.10 -34.45 48.78
C PRO A 224 15.38 -34.74 47.96
N GLY A 225 15.34 -34.33 46.69
CA GLY A 225 16.47 -33.82 45.91
C GLY A 225 17.50 -34.81 45.38
N LEU A 226 17.63 -34.92 44.06
CA LEU A 226 18.88 -35.26 43.36
C LEU A 226 18.81 -34.79 41.88
N SER A 227 19.95 -34.27 41.43
CA SER A 227 20.30 -33.52 40.23
C SER A 227 19.96 -34.15 38.86
N PRO A 228 19.96 -33.35 37.76
CA PRO A 228 19.48 -33.79 36.45
C PRO A 228 20.55 -34.62 35.72
N GLY A 229 20.32 -35.93 35.63
CA GLY A 229 21.16 -36.85 34.89
C GLY A 229 20.32 -37.83 34.09
N ASN A 230 20.46 -37.77 32.76
CA ASN A 230 20.16 -38.82 31.78
C ASN A 230 18.78 -39.48 31.86
N VAL A 231 17.76 -38.81 31.31
CA VAL A 231 16.57 -39.52 30.82
C VAL A 231 16.87 -40.04 29.42
N GLN A 232 17.10 -41.34 29.34
CA GLN A 232 17.22 -42.11 28.12
C GLN A 232 16.03 -41.86 27.19
N GLN A 233 16.37 -41.75 25.91
CA GLN A 233 15.52 -41.54 24.76
C GLN A 233 14.45 -42.65 24.66
N LEU A 234 13.28 -42.40 25.24
CA LEU A 234 12.11 -43.25 25.10
C LEU A 234 11.61 -43.15 23.65
N GLY A 235 11.70 -44.27 22.92
CA GLY A 235 11.41 -44.36 21.49
C GLY A 235 10.03 -43.80 21.13
N LYS A 236 10.03 -42.73 20.34
CA LYS A 236 8.81 -42.22 19.69
C LYS A 236 8.38 -43.25 18.64
N ALA A 237 7.19 -43.82 18.79
CA ALA A 237 6.56 -44.58 17.71
C ALA A 237 6.41 -43.67 16.47
N PRO A 238 6.79 -44.12 15.27
CA PRO A 238 6.69 -43.29 14.06
C PRO A 238 5.20 -43.06 13.75
N SER A 239 4.79 -41.79 13.76
CA SER A 239 3.45 -41.39 13.31
C SER A 239 3.32 -41.63 11.81
N ALA A 240 2.25 -42.30 11.39
CA ALA A 240 1.92 -42.52 9.97
C ALA A 240 1.26 -41.29 9.31
N VAL A 241 1.06 -40.19 10.06
CA VAL A 241 0.55 -38.93 9.52
C VAL A 241 1.69 -38.20 8.83
N LYS A 242 1.66 -38.16 7.49
CA LYS A 242 2.59 -37.35 6.70
C LYS A 242 2.24 -35.87 6.88
N THR A 243 2.90 -35.20 7.82
CA THR A 243 2.79 -33.73 7.95
C THR A 243 3.78 -33.06 6.99
N ASN A 244 3.30 -32.22 6.08
CA ASN A 244 4.15 -31.40 5.19
C ASN A 244 4.68 -30.13 5.90
N ILE A 245 4.82 -30.16 7.23
CA ILE A 245 5.34 -29.04 8.00
C ILE A 245 6.87 -29.04 7.83
N LYS A 246 7.36 -28.28 6.85
CA LYS A 246 8.76 -27.84 6.90
C LYS A 246 8.89 -26.97 8.14
N SER A 247 9.76 -27.37 9.08
CA SER A 247 10.16 -26.50 10.18
C SER A 247 10.63 -25.18 9.59
N ALA A 248 9.91 -24.10 9.86
CA ALA A 248 10.30 -22.77 9.43
C ALA A 248 11.63 -22.44 10.11
N ASN A 249 12.73 -22.47 9.36
CA ASN A 249 13.92 -21.73 9.76
C ASN A 249 13.46 -20.29 9.90
N GLN A 250 13.62 -19.72 11.10
CA GLN A 250 13.34 -18.32 11.37
C GLN A 250 14.20 -17.46 10.44
N VAL A 251 13.62 -17.01 9.33
CA VAL A 251 14.16 -15.91 8.54
C VAL A 251 13.62 -14.65 9.19
N HIS A 252 14.38 -14.11 10.13
CA HIS A 252 14.15 -12.75 10.61
C HIS A 252 14.45 -11.77 9.45
N PRO A 253 13.55 -10.82 9.14
CA PRO A 253 13.72 -9.93 7.98
C PRO A 253 14.78 -8.82 8.17
N PHE A 254 15.52 -8.79 9.27
CA PHE A 254 16.62 -7.86 9.48
C PHE A 254 17.76 -8.53 10.26
N SER A 255 18.55 -9.35 9.59
CA SER A 255 19.92 -9.61 10.03
C SER A 255 20.83 -8.77 9.15
N ARG A 256 21.50 -7.79 9.77
CA ARG A 256 22.66 -7.11 9.19
C ARG A 256 23.85 -8.06 9.15
#